data_AF-A0A848L038-F1
#
_entry.id   AF-A0A848L038-F1
#
_cell.length_a   1.000
_cell.length_b   1.000
_cell.length_c   1.000
_cell.angle_alpha   90.00
_cell.angle_beta   90.00
_cell.angle_gamma   90.00
#
_symmetry.space_group_name_H-M   'P 1'
#
loop_
_entity.id
_entity.type
_entity.pdbx_description
1 polymer ?
#
loop_
_entity_poly.entity_id
_entity_poly.type
_entity_poly.pdbx_seq_one_letter_code
_entity_poly.pdbx_strand_id
1 'polypeptide(L)'
;MSTYHDTLDAIALCISTRIPVILWGNPGEGKTSMIESAAQRGWHVETVILSQSEPSDLAGLPVVSPRGDVVLAPPAWARRLAEHDGPAICFFDEFRPRRRPCRPRRCAY
;
A
#
# COMPACT_ATOMS: atom_id res chain seq x y z
N MET A 1 9.93 23.82 10.40
CA MET A 1 9.59 22.79 11.40
C MET A 1 8.08 22.51 11.51
N SER A 2 7.18 23.48 11.29
CA SER A 2 5.70 23.27 11.31
C SER A 2 5.20 22.21 10.31
N THR A 3 5.63 22.29 9.05
CA THR A 3 5.06 21.52 7.93
C THR A 3 5.15 19.99 8.09
N TYR A 4 6.16 19.49 8.80
CA TYR A 4 6.32 18.05 9.05
C TYR A 4 5.29 17.54 10.05
N HIS A 5 5.05 18.30 11.12
CA HIS A 5 4.00 17.98 12.10
C HIS A 5 2.61 18.03 11.44
N ASP A 6 2.35 19.06 10.63
CA ASP A 6 1.08 19.18 9.88
C ASP A 6 0.85 17.98 8.96
N THR A 7 1.91 17.47 8.33
CA THR A 7 1.85 16.28 7.48
C THR A 7 1.57 15.02 8.29
N LEU A 8 2.23 14.84 9.43
CA LEU A 8 2.00 13.70 10.31
C LEU A 8 0.58 13.68 10.87
N ASP A 9 0.04 14.84 11.26
CA ASP A 9 -1.33 14.96 11.76
C ASP A 9 -2.36 14.66 10.67
N ALA A 10 -2.13 15.14 9.44
CA ALA A 10 -2.98 14.82 8.30
C ALA A 10 -2.99 13.30 8.01
N ILE A 11 -1.83 12.66 8.07
CA ILE A 11 -1.74 11.20 7.86
C ILE A 11 -2.43 10.45 8.99
N ALA A 12 -2.21 10.85 10.25
CA ALA A 12 -2.87 10.23 11.40
C ALA A 12 -4.40 10.33 11.26
N LEU A 13 -4.92 11.47 10.82
CA LEU A 13 -6.34 11.67 10.54
C LEU A 13 -6.83 10.72 9.43
N CYS A 14 -6.14 10.65 8.30
CA CYS A 14 -6.51 9.75 7.20
C CYS A 14 -6.49 8.28 7.63
N ILE A 15 -5.47 7.85 8.38
CA ILE A 15 -5.39 6.49 8.92
C ILE A 15 -6.58 6.23 9.86
N SER A 16 -6.90 7.16 10.76
CA SER A 16 -8.02 7.01 11.70
C SER A 16 -9.38 6.93 11.00
N THR A 17 -9.51 7.56 9.83
CA THR A 17 -10.72 7.58 9.00
C THR A 17 -10.72 6.51 7.91
N ARG A 18 -9.70 5.63 7.90
CA ARG A 18 -9.53 4.56 6.90
C ARG A 18 -9.50 5.08 5.46
N ILE A 19 -8.98 6.28 5.26
CA ILE A 19 -8.74 6.87 3.95
C ILE A 19 -7.34 6.48 3.49
N PRO A 20 -7.18 5.81 2.34
CA PRO A 20 -5.86 5.48 1.80
C PRO A 20 -5.04 6.75 1.50
N VAL A 21 -3.78 6.77 1.93
CA VAL A 21 -2.85 7.88 1.71
C VAL A 21 -1.66 7.41 0.89
N ILE A 22 -1.17 8.27 0.00
CA ILE A 22 0.11 8.06 -0.70
C ILE A 22 1.12 9.07 -0.20
N LEU A 23 2.23 8.57 0.35
CA LEU A 23 3.33 9.39 0.88
C LEU A 23 4.42 9.59 -0.17
N TRP A 24 4.29 10.63 -0.99
CA TRP A 24 5.35 11.05 -1.92
C TRP A 24 6.49 11.75 -1.19
N GLY A 25 7.73 11.45 -1.54
CA GLY A 25 8.91 12.12 -0.99
C GLY A 25 10.18 11.36 -1.33
N ASN A 26 11.33 11.99 -1.13
CA ASN A 26 12.61 11.39 -1.50
C ASN A 26 12.95 10.19 -0.60
N PRO A 27 13.78 9.25 -1.08
CA PRO A 27 14.36 8.22 -0.23
C PRO A 27 15.04 8.86 0.99
N GLY A 28 14.80 8.32 2.18
CA GLY A 28 15.38 8.82 3.43
C GLY A 28 14.56 9.89 4.18
N GLU A 29 13.39 10.30 3.68
CA GLU A 29 12.51 11.27 4.39
C GLU A 29 11.67 10.65 5.53
N GLY A 30 12.05 9.46 6.03
CA GLY A 30 11.45 8.85 7.22
C GLY A 30 10.11 8.15 7.02
N LYS A 31 9.74 7.78 5.78
CA LYS A 31 8.51 7.00 5.49
C LYS A 31 8.50 5.67 6.24
N THR A 32 9.63 4.95 6.18
CA THR A 32 9.82 3.68 6.89
C THR A 32 9.78 3.87 8.40
N SER A 33 10.45 4.89 8.92
CA SER A 33 10.46 5.20 10.36
C SER A 33 9.07 5.54 10.92
N MET A 34 8.21 6.15 10.10
CA MET A 34 6.82 6.40 10.48
C MET A 34 6.04 5.10 10.67
N ILE A 35 6.22 4.13 9.76
CA ILE A 35 5.57 2.82 9.82
C ILE A 35 6.11 2.01 11.01
N GLU A 36 7.41 2.06 11.25
CA GLU A 36 8.03 1.46 12.44
C GLU A 36 7.45 2.05 13.74
N SER A 37 7.18 3.35 13.78
CA SER A 37 6.54 3.99 14.95
C SER A 37 5.11 3.48 15.17
N ALA A 38 4.35 3.21 14.11
CA ALA A 38 3.02 2.62 14.22
C ALA A 38 3.10 1.18 14.78
N ALA A 39 4.03 0.37 14.28
CA ALA A 39 4.26 -0.98 14.81
C ALA A 39 4.65 -0.96 16.30
N GLN A 40 5.53 -0.02 16.71
CA GLN A 40 5.92 0.16 18.13
C GLN A 40 4.74 0.57 19.03
N ARG A 41 3.71 1.20 18.48
CA ARG A 41 2.47 1.57 19.20
C ARG A 41 1.46 0.42 19.28
N GLY A 42 1.84 -0.79 18.85
CA GLY A 42 0.99 -1.99 18.92
C GLY A 42 0.05 -2.16 17.74
N TRP A 43 0.21 -1.39 16.66
CA TRP A 43 -0.58 -1.59 15.45
C TRP A 43 -0.03 -2.78 14.66
N HIS A 44 -0.92 -3.57 14.07
CA HIS A 44 -0.49 -4.62 13.14
C HIS A 44 -0.12 -3.98 11.80
N VAL A 45 1.12 -4.18 11.36
CA VAL A 45 1.63 -3.60 10.12
C VAL A 45 2.01 -4.72 9.17
N GLU A 46 1.41 -4.72 7.98
CA GLU A 46 1.82 -5.56 6.86
C GLU A 46 2.49 -4.67 5.81
N THR A 47 3.77 -4.95 5.54
CA THR A 47 4.53 -4.26 4.49
C THR A 47 4.56 -5.10 3.23
N VAL A 48 4.09 -4.52 2.13
CA VAL A 48 4.10 -5.13 0.80
C VAL A 48 5.04 -4.35 -0.11
N ILE A 49 6.14 -4.98 -0.53
CA ILE A 49 7.10 -4.39 -1.46
C ILE A 49 6.58 -4.60 -2.88
N LEU A 50 6.07 -3.52 -3.49
CA LEU A 50 5.39 -3.60 -4.78
C LEU A 50 6.32 -3.93 -5.96
N SER A 51 7.62 -3.65 -5.85
CA SER A 51 8.58 -4.00 -6.90
C SER A 51 8.82 -5.50 -7.06
N GLN A 52 8.50 -6.28 -6.02
CA GLN A 52 8.66 -7.74 -5.99
C GLN A 52 7.35 -8.48 -6.29
N SER A 53 6.24 -7.76 -6.45
CA SER A 53 4.90 -8.35 -6.63
C SER A 53 4.39 -8.03 -8.02
N GLU A 54 3.83 -9.01 -8.73
CA GLU A 54 3.07 -8.70 -9.94
C GLU A 54 1.74 -8.03 -9.54
N PRO A 55 1.22 -7.07 -10.32
CA PRO A 55 -0.04 -6.39 -9.98
C PRO A 55 -1.22 -7.34 -9.83
N SER A 56 -1.22 -8.48 -10.55
CA SER A 56 -2.23 -9.52 -10.42
C SER A 56 -2.22 -10.18 -9.04
N ASP A 57 -1.05 -10.30 -8.40
CA ASP A 57 -0.91 -10.99 -7.11
C ASP A 57 -1.56 -10.19 -5.97
N LEU A 58 -1.69 -8.87 -6.14
CA LEU A 58 -2.38 -7.99 -5.19
C LEU A 58 -3.90 -8.24 -5.17
N ALA A 59 -4.47 -8.69 -6.28
CA ALA A 59 -5.90 -9.02 -6.38
C ALA A 59 -6.22 -10.43 -5.85
N GLY A 60 -5.19 -11.24 -5.60
CA GLY A 60 -5.32 -12.64 -5.19
C GLY A 60 -5.06 -13.62 -6.33
N LEU A 61 -4.84 -14.88 -5.96
CA LEU A 61 -4.55 -15.95 -6.92
C LEU A 61 -5.83 -16.72 -7.26
N PRO A 62 -6.06 -17.06 -8.55
CA PRO A 62 -7.20 -17.86 -8.93
C PRO A 62 -7.06 -19.28 -8.36
N VAL A 63 -8.03 -19.69 -7.56
CA VAL A 63 -8.13 -21.04 -7.00
C VAL A 63 -9.48 -21.65 -7.33
N VAL A 64 -9.50 -22.97 -7.51
CA VAL A 64 -10.75 -23.71 -7.72
C VAL A 64 -11.39 -23.96 -6.36
N SER A 65 -12.62 -23.48 -6.19
CA SER A 65 -13.39 -23.69 -4.98
C SER A 65 -13.93 -25.14 -4.92
N PRO A 66 -14.30 -25.64 -3.73
CA PRO A 66 -14.97 -26.94 -3.59
C PRO A 66 -16.28 -27.08 -4.38
N ARG A 67 -16.88 -25.96 -4.83
CA ARG A 67 -18.09 -25.93 -5.67
C ARG A 67 -17.80 -26.01 -7.18
N GLY A 68 -16.52 -26.02 -7.58
CA GLY A 68 -16.08 -26.14 -8.97
C GLY A 68 -15.96 -24.82 -9.73
N ASP A 69 -16.24 -23.67 -9.09
CA ASP A 69 -16.01 -22.33 -9.63
C ASP A 69 -14.60 -21.81 -9.30
N VAL A 70 -14.14 -20.79 -10.04
CA VAL A 70 -12.85 -20.13 -9.80
C VAL A 70 -13.08 -18.87 -8.97
N VAL A 71 -12.41 -18.79 -7.82
CA VAL A 71 -12.44 -17.63 -6.94
C VAL A 71 -11.02 -17.07 -6.78
N LEU A 72 -10.90 -15.78 -6.50
CA LEU A 72 -9.61 -15.17 -6.17
C LEU A 72 -9.35 -15.35 -4.67
N ALA A 73 -8.38 -16.19 -4.33
CA ALA A 73 -7.93 -16.34 -2.95
C ALA A 73 -7.13 -15.11 -2.53
N PRO A 74 -7.51 -14.43 -1.43
CA PRO A 74 -6.77 -13.27 -0.96
C PRO A 74 -5.34 -13.67 -0.56
N PRO A 75 -4.34 -12.81 -0.83
CA PRO A 75 -2.97 -13.07 -0.45
C PRO A 75 -2.84 -13.15 1.07
N ALA A 76 -1.79 -13.83 1.55
CA ALA A 76 -1.63 -14.15 2.97
C ALA A 76 -1.59 -12.90 3.87
N TRP A 77 -0.96 -11.81 3.42
CA TRP A 77 -0.94 -10.53 4.14
C TRP A 77 -2.33 -9.91 4.28
N ALA A 78 -3.16 -9.99 3.23
CA ALA A 78 -4.52 -9.46 3.24
C ALA A 78 -5.41 -10.25 4.20
N ARG A 79 -5.23 -11.58 4.28
CA ARG A 79 -5.93 -12.40 5.29
C ARG A 79 -5.54 -12.03 6.70
N ARG A 80 -4.24 -11.89 7.00
CA ARG A 80 -3.77 -11.48 8.33
C ARG A 80 -4.32 -10.11 8.75
N LEU A 81 -4.36 -9.14 7.84
CA LEU A 81 -5.00 -7.84 8.11
C LEU A 81 -6.49 -7.98 8.38
N ALA A 82 -7.21 -8.80 7.61
CA ALA A 82 -8.65 -8.98 7.77
C ALA A 82 -9.02 -9.77 9.04
N GLU A 83 -8.15 -10.68 9.49
CA GLU A 83 -8.30 -11.48 10.71
C GLU A 83 -7.84 -10.73 11.97
N HIS A 84 -7.10 -9.63 11.83
CA HIS A 84 -6.58 -8.89 12.98
C HIS A 84 -7.67 -8.03 13.64
N ASP A 85 -8.04 -8.39 14.86
CA ASP A 85 -8.89 -7.57 15.72
C ASP A 85 -8.08 -6.42 16.33
N GLY A 86 -8.03 -5.29 15.61
CA GLY A 86 -7.33 -4.12 16.08
C GLY A 86 -6.97 -3.11 14.99
N PRO A 87 -6.25 -2.04 15.36
CA PRO A 87 -5.76 -1.09 14.38
C PRO A 87 -4.64 -1.74 13.55
N ALA A 88 -4.88 -1.83 12.25
CA ALA A 88 -3.95 -2.41 11.29
C ALA A 88 -3.66 -1.46 10.12
N ILE A 89 -2.44 -1.52 9.60
CA ILE A 89 -1.98 -0.75 8.44
C ILE A 89 -1.43 -1.71 7.39
N CYS A 90 -1.88 -1.56 6.14
CA CYS A 90 -1.20 -2.09 4.97
C CYS A 90 -0.30 -1.02 4.38
N PHE A 91 1.02 -1.23 4.42
CA PHE A 91 1.99 -0.31 3.86
C PHE A 91 2.52 -0.84 2.53
N PHE A 92 2.24 -0.13 1.44
CA PHE A 92 2.75 -0.46 0.11
C PHE A 92 4.03 0.34 -0.17
N ASP A 93 5.17 -0.34 -0.18
CA ASP A 93 6.46 0.28 -0.47
C ASP A 93 6.85 0.11 -1.94
N GLU A 94 7.77 0.96 -2.40
CA GLU A 94 8.30 0.96 -3.76
C GLU A 94 7.23 1.11 -4.85
N PHE A 95 6.18 1.90 -4.58
CA PHE A 95 5.21 2.25 -5.61
C PHE A 95 5.90 3.01 -6.76
N ARG A 96 6.06 2.33 -7.90
CA ARG A 96 6.60 2.88 -9.14
C ARG A 96 5.48 2.92 -10.16
N PRO A 97 4.79 4.05 -10.34
CA PRO A 97 3.78 4.14 -11.39
C PRO A 97 4.45 3.88 -12.74
N ARG A 98 3.88 2.95 -13.50
CA ARG A 98 4.37 2.61 -14.84
C ARG A 98 4.33 3.88 -15.68
N ARG A 99 5.49 4.42 -16.04
CA ARG A 99 5.55 5.55 -16.97
C ARG A 99 4.99 5.06 -18.30
N ARG A 100 3.88 5.64 -18.76
CA ARG A 100 3.48 5.43 -20.16
C ARG A 100 4.68 5.83 -21.02
N PRO A 101 5.01 5.06 -22.08
CA PRO A 101 5.94 5.56 -23.08
C PRO A 101 5.43 6.92 -23.53
N CYS A 102 6.24 7.96 -23.35
CA CYS A 102 5.97 9.25 -23.94
C CYS A 102 5.95 9.00 -25.45
N ARG A 103 4.76 8.86 -26.05
CA ARG A 103 4.66 8.80 -27.51
C ARG A 103 5.20 10.14 -27.99
N PRO A 104 6.28 10.19 -28.79
CA PRO A 104 6.65 11.43 -29.44
C PRO A 104 5.42 11.88 -30.22
N ARG A 105 4.93 13.08 -29.90
CA ARG A 105 3.82 13.69 -30.62
C ARG A 105 4.16 13.64 -32.10
N ARG A 106 3.23 13.12 -32.91
CA ARG A 106 3.20 13.44 -34.34
C ARG A 106 3.04 14.96 -34.44
N CYS A 107 4.13 15.67 -34.68
CA CYS A 107 4.09 16.94 -35.38
C CYS A 107 3.90 16.60 -36.86
N ALA A 108 2.66 16.65 -37.34
CA ALA A 108 2.29 16.75 -38.75
C ALA A 108 0.76 16.92 -38.83
N TYR A 109 0.27 18.15 -38.83
CA TYR A 109 -0.03 18.96 -40.02
C TYR A 109 -0.32 20.39 -39.56
#